data_AF-A0A3N1AUI8-F1
#
_entry.id   AF-A0A3N1AUI8-F1
#
_cell.length_a   1.000
_cell.length_b   1.000
_cell.length_c   1.000
_cell.angle_alpha   90.00
_cell.angle_beta   90.00
_cell.angle_gamma   90.00
#
_symmetry.space_group_name_H-M   'P 1'
#
loop_
_entity.id
_entity.type
_entity.pdbx_description
1 polymer ?
#
loop_
_entity_poly.entity_id
_entity_poly.type
_entity_poly.pdbx_seq_one_letter_code
_entity_poly.pdbx_strand_id
1 'polypeptide(L)' 'MMETPQHTADAAMTDPTTSRLPAGSADIVAFAWPTNRPVYAYTPEEIAEGVDLYTQAMKARARGARAAGGDDASE' A
#
# COMPACT_ATOMS: atom_id res chain seq x y z
N MET A 1 -34.93 26.20 -11.75
CA MET A 1 -33.64 25.59 -12.15
C MET A 1 -32.80 25.51 -10.90
N MET A 2 -32.60 24.31 -10.34
CA MET A 2 -31.74 24.12 -9.17
C MET A 2 -30.32 23.93 -9.68
N GLU A 3 -29.44 24.91 -9.44
CA GLU A 3 -28.02 24.80 -9.77
C GLU A 3 -27.36 23.87 -8.75
N THR A 4 -26.85 22.74 -9.24
CA THR A 4 -26.04 21.82 -8.45
C THR A 4 -24.71 22.50 -8.11
N PRO A 5 -24.33 22.69 -6.84
CA PRO A 5 -23.00 23.20 -6.53
C PRO A 5 -21.98 22.16 -7.00
N GLN A 6 -21.22 22.51 -8.03
CA GLN A 6 -20.04 21.77 -8.46
C GLN A 6 -19.09 21.70 -7.27
N HIS A 7 -19.03 20.53 -6.65
CA HIS A 7 -18.03 20.17 -5.67
C HIS A 7 -16.67 20.26 -6.38
N THR A 8 -16.01 21.41 -6.26
CA THR A 8 -14.61 21.58 -6.60
C THR A 8 -13.85 20.66 -5.66
N ALA A 9 -13.65 19.41 -6.10
CA ALA A 9 -12.58 18.57 -5.59
C ALA A 9 -11.30 19.28 -6.01
N ASP A 10 -10.91 20.26 -5.20
CA ASP A 10 -9.56 20.79 -5.15
C ASP A 10 -8.71 19.58 -4.77
N ALA A 11 -8.33 18.83 -5.79
CA ALA A 11 -7.24 17.88 -5.72
C ALA A 11 -6.00 18.73 -5.54
N ALA A 12 -5.85 19.27 -4.32
CA ALA A 12 -4.58 19.60 -3.76
C ALA A 12 -3.80 18.28 -3.80
N MET A 13 -3.14 18.07 -4.92
CA MET A 13 -2.11 17.08 -5.11
C MET A 13 -1.06 17.47 -4.10
N THR A 14 -1.20 16.93 -2.88
CA THR A 14 -0.32 17.19 -1.77
C THR A 14 1.06 16.79 -2.24
N ASP A 15 1.84 17.81 -2.60
CA ASP A 15 3.24 17.69 -2.92
C ASP A 15 3.86 16.83 -1.81
N PRO A 16 4.47 15.66 -2.10
CA PRO A 16 5.21 14.90 -1.12
C PRO A 16 6.52 15.64 -0.87
N THR A 17 6.43 16.89 -0.40
CA THR A 17 7.52 17.54 0.30
C THR A 17 7.84 16.62 1.46
N THR A 18 8.90 15.85 1.24
CA THR A 18 9.44 14.89 2.18
C THR A 18 9.90 15.69 3.39
N SER A 19 8.98 15.93 4.31
CA SER A 19 9.30 16.35 5.65
C SER A 19 10.06 15.18 6.25
N ARG A 20 11.39 15.23 6.18
CA ARG A 20 12.28 14.27 6.86
C ARG A 20 12.10 14.52 8.35
N LEU A 21 11.04 13.96 8.89
CA LEU A 21 10.73 13.98 10.30
C LEU A 21 11.66 12.98 11.01
N PRO A 22 12.08 13.29 12.24
CA PRO A 22 13.04 12.48 12.97
C PRO A 22 12.52 11.06 13.17
N ALA A 23 13.40 10.07 12.97
CA ALA A 23 13.08 8.66 13.17
C ALA A 23 12.50 8.44 14.58
N GLY A 24 11.18 8.21 14.65
CA GLY A 24 10.44 8.02 15.90
C GLY A 24 9.12 8.79 16.03
N SER A 25 8.86 9.80 15.19
CA SER A 25 7.52 10.40 15.10
C SER A 25 6.76 9.77 13.94
N ALA A 26 5.80 8.88 14.22
CA ALA A 26 4.88 8.39 13.21
C ALA A 26 3.88 9.51 12.87
N ASP A 27 4.09 10.20 11.75
CA ASP A 27 3.21 11.30 11.34
C ASP A 27 1.91 10.76 10.74
N ILE A 28 0.79 11.21 11.31
CA ILE A 28 -0.54 10.86 10.80
C ILE A 28 -0.77 11.63 9.50
N VAL A 29 -0.86 10.90 8.38
CA VAL A 29 -1.10 11.50 7.05
C VAL A 29 -2.57 11.48 6.64
N ALA A 30 -3.38 10.59 7.23
CA ALA A 30 -4.80 10.47 6.93
C ALA A 30 -5.57 9.75 8.05
N PHE A 31 -6.90 9.72 7.92
CA PHE A 31 -7.80 8.89 8.73
C PHE A 31 -8.61 7.96 7.82
N ALA A 32 -8.63 6.67 8.14
CA ALA A 32 -9.33 5.65 7.37
C ALA A 32 -10.84 5.69 7.64
N TRP A 33 -11.65 5.97 6.62
CA TRP A 33 -13.11 5.85 6.69
C TRP A 33 -13.57 4.38 6.60
N PRO A 34 -14.66 3.95 7.26
CA PRO A 34 -15.49 4.68 8.23
C PRO A 34 -14.92 4.66 9.66
N THR A 35 -13.82 3.94 9.87
CA THR A 35 -13.32 3.59 11.20
C THR A 35 -12.63 4.72 11.95
N ASN A 36 -12.37 5.85 11.28
CA ASN A 36 -11.59 6.99 11.78
C ASN A 36 -10.24 6.59 12.40
N ARG A 37 -9.63 5.51 11.88
CA ARG A 37 -8.32 5.04 12.35
C ARG A 37 -7.21 5.89 11.73
N PRO A 38 -6.20 6.32 12.50
CA PRO A 38 -5.08 7.09 11.96
C PRO A 38 -4.23 6.24 11.00
N VAL A 39 -3.78 6.86 9.91
CA VAL A 39 -2.89 6.26 8.91
C VAL A 39 -1.48 6.86 9.05
N TYR A 40 -0.55 5.94 9.28
CA TYR A 40 0.92 6.05 9.33
C TYR A 40 1.57 6.55 8.03
N ALA A 41 2.46 7.56 8.04
CA ALA A 41 3.52 7.61 7.03
C ALA A 41 4.49 6.44 7.26
N TYR A 42 4.77 5.65 6.22
CA TYR A 42 5.78 4.60 6.28
C TYR A 42 7.18 5.18 6.09
N THR A 43 8.16 4.64 6.81
CA THR A 43 9.57 4.91 6.55
C THR A 43 10.05 4.16 5.30
N PRO A 44 11.11 4.63 4.62
CA PRO A 44 11.72 3.87 3.52
C PRO A 44 12.14 2.45 3.92
N GLU A 45 12.60 2.25 5.15
CA GLU A 45 13.00 0.95 5.69
C GLU A 45 11.79 0.01 5.82
N GLU A 46 10.66 0.49 6.35
CA GLU A 46 9.42 -0.28 6.46
C GLU A 46 8.87 -0.66 5.07
N ILE A 47 8.99 0.24 4.09
CA ILE A 47 8.61 -0.05 2.70
C ILE A 47 9.50 -1.15 2.12
N ALA A 48 10.82 -1.06 2.32
CA ALA A 48 11.76 -2.06 1.82
C ALA A 48 11.50 -3.45 2.43
N GLU A 49 11.29 -3.52 3.76
CA GLU A 49 10.93 -4.76 4.45
C GLU A 49 9.62 -5.35 3.89
N GLY A 50 8.60 -4.51 3.67
CA GLY A 50 7.33 -4.94 3.07
C GLY A 50 7.49 -5.53 1.66
N VAL A 51 8.35 -4.93 0.82
CA VAL A 51 8.66 -5.44 -0.53
C VAL A 51 9.35 -6.81 -0.47
N ASP A 52 10.27 -6.99 0.48
CA ASP A 52 10.96 -8.27 0.66
C ASP A 52 9.99 -9.38 1.08
N LEU A 53 9.13 -9.13 2.05
CA LEU A 53 8.11 -10.09 2.51
C LEU A 53 7.15 -10.47 1.37
N TYR A 54 6.67 -9.48 0.61
CA TYR A 54 5.80 -9.74 -0.55
C TYR A 54 6.50 -10.61 -1.59
N THR A 55 7.75 -10.29 -1.92
CA THR A 55 8.56 -11.04 -2.89
C THR A 55 8.77 -12.48 -2.43
N GLN A 56 9.06 -12.70 -1.15
CA GLN A 56 9.19 -14.04 -0.58
C GLN A 56 7.88 -14.83 -0.69
N ALA A 57 6.74 -14.20 -0.36
CA ALA A 57 5.43 -14.83 -0.49
C ALA A 57 5.09 -15.20 -1.95
N MET A 58 5.38 -14.32 -2.90
CA MET A 58 5.20 -14.59 -4.33
C MET A 58 6.08 -15.74 -4.82
N LYS A 59 7.35 -15.78 -4.41
CA LYS A 59 8.25 -16.89 -4.72
C LYS A 59 7.76 -18.21 -4.12
N ALA A 60 7.24 -18.19 -2.89
CA ALA A 60 6.67 -19.38 -2.25
C ALA A 60 5.43 -19.90 -3.01
N ARG A 61 4.53 -19.01 -3.42
CA ARG A 61 3.37 -19.35 -4.26
C ARG A 61 3.79 -19.94 -5.61
N ALA A 62 4.78 -19.36 -6.27
CA ALA A 62 5.29 -19.88 -7.54
C ALA A 62 5.92 -21.27 -7.41
N ARG A 63 6.62 -21.54 -6.29
CA ARG A 63 7.14 -22.89 -5.99
C ARG A 63 6.01 -23.89 -5.73
N GLY A 64 4.99 -23.51 -4.96
CA GLY A 64 3.82 -24.35 -4.71
C GLY A 64 3.01 -24.66 -5.97
N ALA A 65 2.86 -23.68 -6.88
CA ALA A 65 2.20 -23.88 -8.18
C ALA A 65 2.98 -24.84 -9.09
N ARG A 66 4.33 -24.80 -9.06
CA ARG A 66 5.16 -25.78 -9.79
C ARG A 66 5.06 -27.20 -9.23
N ALA A 67 4.86 -27.35 -7.92
CA ALA A 67 4.69 -28.66 -7.29
C ALA A 67 3.33 -29.31 -7.60
N ALA A 68 2.29 -28.51 -7.85
CA ALA A 68 0.94 -29.01 -8.15
C ALA A 68 0.70 -29.39 -9.63
N GLY A 69 1.61 -29.05 -10.54
CA GLY A 69 1.49 -29.33 -11.99
C GLY A 69 2.46 -30.41 -12.50
N GLY A 70 3.05 -31.21 -11.62
CA GLY A 70 4.10 -32.18 -11.97
C GLY A 70 3.67 -33.64 -12.13
N ASP A 71 2.39 -33.97 -11.90
CA ASP A 71 1.91 -35.37 -11.81
C ASP A 71 0.83 -35.74 -12.85
N ASP A 72 0.60 -34.91 -13.88
CA ASP A 72 -0.44 -35.15 -14.90
C ASP A 72 0.09 -35.08 -16.35
N ALA A 73 1.33 -35.54 -16.54
CA ALA A 73 1.90 -35.72 -17.88
C ALA A 73 2.73 -37.02 -17.91
N SER A 74 2.03 -38.14 -17.97
CA SER A 74 2.56 -39.43 -18.43
C SER A 74 1.60 -40.01 -19.46
N GLU A 75 1.87 -39.73 -20.73
CA GLU A 75 1.44 -40.55 -21.89
C GLU A 75 2.63 -40.73 -22.84
#